data_AF-F9S5Y5-F1
#
_entry.id   AF-F9S5Y5-F1
#
_cell.length_a   1.000
_cell.length_b   1.000
_cell.length_c   1.000
_cell.angle_alpha   90.00
_cell.angle_beta   90.00
_cell.angle_gamma   90.00
#
_symmetry.space_group_name_H-M   'P 1'
#
loop_
_entity.id
_entity.type
_entity.pdbx_description
1 polymer ?
#
loop_
_entity_poly.entity_id
_entity_poly.type
_entity_poly.pdbx_seq_one_letter_code
_entity_poly.pdbx_strand_id
1 'polypeptide(L)'
;MTIIDQKMLALQLKMILEPYDSGSKYTPKHKPDPDLTGLLSSLESAIVESVLLHTRGNQQHAGRILGMNRGTVRTYWKKARQYS
;
A
#
# COMPACT_ATOMS: atom_id res chain seq x y z
N MET A 1 -4.29 -10.08 15.99
CA MET A 1 -5.07 -9.21 15.07
C MET A 1 -4.19 -8.85 13.89
N THR A 2 -4.59 -9.23 12.68
CA THR A 2 -3.96 -8.71 11.46
C THR A 2 -4.41 -7.26 11.28
N ILE A 3 -3.46 -6.33 11.25
CA ILE A 3 -3.69 -4.88 11.21
C ILE A 3 -4.27 -4.44 9.86
N ILE A 4 -4.04 -5.24 8.82
CA ILE A 4 -4.63 -5.08 7.49
C ILE A 4 -5.56 -6.28 7.27
N ASP A 5 -6.83 -6.02 6.95
CA ASP A 5 -7.73 -7.06 6.47
C ASP A 5 -7.31 -7.44 5.05
N GLN A 6 -6.51 -8.50 4.96
CA GLN A 6 -5.97 -9.01 3.71
C GLN A 6 -7.07 -9.39 2.71
N LYS A 7 -8.25 -9.82 3.20
CA LYS A 7 -9.38 -10.17 2.34
C LYS A 7 -10.01 -8.91 1.76
N MET A 8 -10.26 -7.89 2.59
CA MET A 8 -10.81 -6.62 2.12
C MET A 8 -9.87 -5.91 1.14
N LEU A 9 -8.56 -5.91 1.42
CA LEU A 9 -7.56 -5.35 0.51
C LEU A 9 -7.55 -6.07 -0.85
N ALA A 10 -7.55 -7.40 -0.83
CA ALA A 10 -7.59 -8.20 -2.05
C ALA A 10 -8.88 -7.96 -2.84
N LEU A 11 -10.01 -7.75 -2.16
CA LEU A 11 -11.31 -7.48 -2.79
C LEU A 11 -11.32 -6.10 -3.45
N GLN A 12 -10.80 -5.07 -2.78
CA GLN A 12 -10.65 -3.72 -3.33
C GLN A 12 -9.70 -3.69 -4.54
N LEU A 13 -8.54 -4.36 -4.41
CA LEU A 13 -7.59 -4.50 -5.52
C LEU A 13 -8.25 -5.21 -6.71
N LYS A 14 -8.97 -6.30 -6.46
CA LYS A 14 -9.69 -7.03 -7.50
C LYS A 14 -10.72 -6.15 -8.20
N MET A 15 -11.54 -5.41 -7.47
CA MET A 15 -12.51 -4.46 -8.06
C MET A 15 -11.85 -3.39 -8.94
N ILE A 16 -10.75 -2.80 -8.47
CA ILE A 16 -10.06 -1.72 -9.21
C ILE A 16 -9.37 -2.27 -10.46
N LEU A 17 -8.83 -3.48 -10.38
CA LEU A 17 -8.06 -4.10 -11.45
C LEU A 17 -8.91 -4.97 -12.40
N GLU A 18 -10.13 -5.35 -12.04
CA GLU A 18 -11.05 -6.16 -12.86
C GLU A 18 -11.24 -5.61 -14.29
N PRO A 19 -11.41 -4.28 -14.51
CA PRO A 19 -11.51 -3.72 -15.86
C PRO A 19 -10.21 -3.84 -16.68
N TYR A 20 -9.08 -4.10 -16.03
CA TYR A 20 -7.74 -4.20 -16.63
C TYR A 20 -7.28 -5.65 -16.81
N ASP A 21 -7.96 -6.61 -16.16
CA ASP A 21 -7.72 -8.05 -16.31
C ASP A 21 -8.17 -8.51 -17.70
N SER A 22 -7.26 -8.43 -18.66
CA SER A 22 -7.51 -8.66 -20.08
C SER A 22 -7.21 -10.12 -20.42
N GLY A 23 -8.14 -11.02 -20.09
CA GLY A 23 -8.14 -12.39 -20.61
C GLY A 23 -8.52 -12.52 -22.09
N SER A 24 -8.78 -11.41 -22.79
CA SER A 24 -9.31 -11.41 -24.15
C SER A 24 -8.22 -11.32 -25.21
N LYS A 25 -8.20 -12.29 -26.13
CA LYS A 25 -7.35 -12.31 -27.33
C LYS A 25 -7.71 -11.22 -28.37
N TYR A 26 -8.74 -10.41 -28.08
CA TYR A 26 -9.34 -9.42 -28.99
C TYR A 26 -9.52 -8.03 -28.36
N THR A 27 -8.81 -7.70 -27.28
CA THR A 27 -8.86 -6.34 -26.71
C THR A 27 -7.90 -5.38 -27.43
N PRO A 28 -8.30 -4.10 -27.63
CA PRO A 28 -7.44 -3.09 -28.24
C PRO A 28 -6.12 -2.95 -27.48
N LYS A 29 -5.02 -2.78 -28.21
CA LYS A 29 -3.62 -2.83 -27.76
C LYS A 29 -3.19 -1.85 -26.65
N HIS A 30 -4.05 -0.93 -26.22
CA HIS A 30 -3.72 0.06 -25.20
C HIS A 30 -4.96 0.41 -24.36
N LYS A 31 -5.11 -0.23 -23.20
CA LYS A 31 -5.87 0.36 -22.10
C LYS A 31 -4.90 1.29 -21.35
N PRO A 32 -5.31 2.51 -20.95
CA PRO A 32 -4.49 3.32 -20.05
C PRO A 32 -4.23 2.54 -18.76
N ASP A 33 -3.07 2.73 -18.14
CA ASP A 33 -2.75 2.05 -16.88
C ASP A 33 -3.78 2.41 -15.79
N PRO A 34 -4.15 1.48 -14.91
CA PRO A 34 -5.03 1.79 -13.79
C PRO A 34 -4.41 2.88 -12.91
N ASP A 35 -5.17 3.94 -12.62
CA ASP A 35 -4.74 4.91 -11.62
C ASP A 35 -4.84 4.29 -10.22
N LEU A 36 -3.68 3.94 -9.67
CA LEU A 36 -3.54 3.37 -8.33
C LEU A 36 -3.02 4.40 -7.31
N THR A 37 -2.88 5.67 -7.69
CA THR A 37 -2.17 6.68 -6.88
C THR A 37 -2.76 6.82 -5.47
N GLY A 38 -4.09 6.84 -5.36
CA GLY A 38 -4.78 6.89 -4.06
C GLY A 38 -4.60 5.62 -3.24
N LEU A 39 -4.73 4.45 -3.87
CA LEU A 39 -4.63 3.15 -3.21
C LEU A 39 -3.21 2.87 -2.70
N LEU A 40 -2.20 3.17 -3.50
CA LEU A 40 -0.79 3.01 -3.12
C LEU A 40 -0.45 3.87 -1.91
N SER A 41 -0.89 5.12 -1.88
CA SER A 41 -0.65 6.02 -0.73
C SER A 41 -1.26 5.47 0.58
N SER A 42 -2.48 4.93 0.51
CA SER A 42 -3.14 4.28 1.66
C SER A 42 -2.44 3.00 2.08
N LEU A 43 -2.02 2.17 1.12
CA LEU A 43 -1.30 0.91 1.37
C LEU A 43 0.06 1.18 2.02
N GLU A 44 0.84 2.12 1.48
CA GLU A 44 2.15 2.50 2.00
C GLU A 44 2.06 2.95 3.46
N SER A 45 1.05 3.78 3.77
CA SER A 45 0.79 4.26 5.13
C SER A 45 0.45 3.12 6.08
N ALA A 46 -0.45 2.21 5.68
CA ALA A 46 -0.86 1.07 6.49
C ALA A 46 0.30 0.09 6.76
N ILE A 47 1.14 -0.17 5.75
CA ILE A 47 2.33 -1.02 5.89
C ILE A 47 3.32 -0.38 6.88
N VAL A 48 3.63 0.92 6.72
CA VAL A 48 4.57 1.62 7.60
C VAL A 48 4.08 1.65 9.04
N GLU A 49 2.79 1.93 9.26
CA GLU A 49 2.18 1.91 10.58
C GLU A 49 2.25 0.52 11.21
N SER A 50 1.92 -0.55 10.46
CA SER A 50 1.96 -1.91 10.97
C SER A 50 3.37 -2.33 11.42
N VAL A 51 4.41 -1.96 10.66
CA VAL A 51 5.79 -2.26 11.02
C VAL A 51 6.25 -1.41 12.20
N LEU A 52 5.83 -0.14 12.29
CA LEU A 52 6.12 0.68 13.46
C LEU A 52 5.45 0.13 14.72
N LEU A 53 4.22 -0.37 14.65
CA LEU A 53 3.57 -1.06 15.77
C LEU A 53 4.36 -2.33 16.16
N HIS A 54 4.78 -3.13 15.17
CA HIS A 54 5.61 -4.31 15.40
C HIS A 54 6.95 -3.99 16.07
N THR A 55 7.61 -2.89 15.69
CA THR A 55 8.88 -2.44 16.29
C THR A 55 8.70 -1.53 17.49
N ARG A 56 7.48 -1.38 18.03
CA ARG A 56 7.14 -0.52 19.18
C ARG A 56 7.57 0.94 18.98
N GLY A 57 7.44 1.45 17.77
CA GLY A 57 7.78 2.82 17.38
C GLY A 57 9.25 3.03 17.01
N ASN A 58 10.09 2.00 17.02
CA ASN A 58 11.48 2.13 16.62
C ASN A 58 11.60 2.28 15.09
N GLN A 59 11.73 3.53 14.64
CA GLN A 59 11.82 3.90 13.22
C GLN A 59 13.09 3.36 12.53
N GLN A 60 14.20 3.22 13.25
CA GLN A 60 15.43 2.68 12.66
C GLN A 60 15.30 1.19 12.41
N HIS A 61 14.69 0.46 13.35
CA HIS A 61 14.37 -0.96 13.17
C HIS A 61 13.31 -1.15 12.07
N ALA A 62 12.24 -0.34 12.07
CA ALA A 62 11.22 -0.39 11.02
C ALA A 62 11.80 -0.13 9.63
N GLY A 63 12.72 0.83 9.51
CA GLY A 63 13.44 1.10 8.26
C GLY A 63 14.28 -0.08 7.79
N ARG A 64 14.95 -0.80 8.70
CA ARG A 64 15.69 -2.03 8.36
C ARG A 64 14.77 -3.15 7.85
N ILE A 65 13.59 -3.31 8.45
CA ILE A 65 12.60 -4.31 8.03
C ILE A 65 12.00 -3.95 6.65
N LEU A 66 11.66 -2.68 6.45
CA LEU A 66 11.05 -2.19 5.20
C LEU A 66 12.07 -1.98 4.07
N GLY A 67 13.37 -2.05 4.34
CA GLY A 67 14.41 -1.70 3.37
C GLY A 67 14.45 -0.20 3.04
N MET A 68 14.01 0.66 3.96
CA MET A 68 13.87 2.10 3.74
C MET A 68 14.76 2.90 4.69
N ASN A 69 15.20 4.09 4.26
CA ASN A 69 15.82 5.04 5.16
C ASN A 69 14.84 5.44 6.28
N ARG A 70 15.33 5.57 7.51
CA ARG A 70 14.58 6.07 8.67
C ARG A 70 13.88 7.42 8.37
N GLY A 71 14.51 8.29 7.58
CA GLY A 71 13.90 9.55 7.13
C GLY A 71 12.60 9.32 6.35
N THR A 72 12.60 8.35 5.43
CA THR A 72 11.44 7.95 4.63
C THR A 72 10.33 7.38 5.52
N VAL A 73 10.66 6.50 6.47
CA VAL A 73 9.71 5.96 7.46
C VAL A 73 9.03 7.09 8.24
N ARG A 74 9.80 8.12 8.66
CA ARG A 74 9.26 9.29 9.36
C ARG A 74 8.27 10.07 8.49
N THR A 75 8.57 10.24 7.20
CA THR A 75 7.68 10.95 6.26
C THR A 75 6.36 10.21 6.09
N TYR A 76 6.40 8.89 5.87
CA TYR A 76 5.19 8.07 5.76
C TYR A 76 4.36 8.07 7.04
N TRP A 77 5.00 7.93 8.20
CA TRP A 77 4.31 8.00 9.48
C TRP A 77 3.61 9.35 9.72
N LYS A 78 4.24 10.47 9.33
CA LYS A 78 3.60 11.79 9.40
C LYS A 78 2.38 11.89 8.47
N LYS A 79 2.47 11.36 7.25
CA LYS A 79 1.34 11.32 6.31
C LYS A 79 0.19 10.50 6.87
N ALA A 80 0.46 9.30 7.39
CA ALA A 80 -0.57 8.44 7.99
C ALA A 80 -1.34 9.16 9.11
N ARG A 81 -0.64 9.91 9.96
CA ARG A 81 -1.24 10.68 11.07
C ARG A 81 -2.10 11.88 10.65
N GLN A 82 -1.99 12.37 9.43
CA GLN A 82 -2.80 13.50 8.95
C GLN A 82 -4.23 13.08 8.57
N TYR A 83 -4.47 11.76 8.45
CA TYR A 83 -5.76 11.18 8.04
C TYR A 83 -6.42 10.33 9.14
N SER A 84 -5.86 10.33 10.36
CA SER A 84 -6.39 9.63 11.55
C SER A 84 -6.94 10.61 12.57
#